data_AF-A0A2T5JVJ2-F1
#
_entry.id   AF-A0A2T5JVJ2-F1
#
_cell.length_a   1.000
_cell.length_b   1.000
_cell.length_c   1.000
_cell.angle_alpha   90.00
_cell.angle_beta   90.00
_cell.angle_gamma   90.00
#
_symmetry.space_group_name_H-M   'P 1'
#
loop_
_entity.id
_entity.type
_entity.pdbx_description
1 polymer ?
#
loop_
_entity_poly.entity_id
_entity_poly.type
_entity_poly.pdbx_seq_one_letter_code
_entity_poly.pdbx_strand_id
1 'polypeptide(L)'
;MGKAAFLSRAAGLFAQARQSLWFTPALYAIVAVTVLLLAPVIAPFIPPELVELIGLDGVYDLLDALANTLLAVAIFSLGIMASSMQAAAGAATPRARPLLMKDRTAQNAISTFIGGFIFAIVGLVGLSTEYYNDASRVVLFLASCVVILAVILALIRWIGRLTGLGDVSEVTDLLEETVKEALAAHARDPFFGGVRKDSADRGGFDLFPRGFGHVQAIDGERLAALVEDRRLSLHLLVRPGAYVDPKRPVLRAAEPFDEETADALLATLTIGPERRFETDPRYGLIALSEIASRALSPGVNDPGTAIGVIGTAVRVLAYWSDKLQATPEVRHPRLHVVPLAAADVMEDAFRWIARDGAGQLEVQIRLQKALATLAAHDPRLFGAAARLLSRESLARAAQAMKMHQDLDRLRLEVAQLAALGEHPER
;
A
#
# COMPACT_ATOMS: atom_id res chain seq x y z
N MET A 1 -27.84 19.65 -8.31
CA MET A 1 -26.74 18.66 -8.35
C MET A 1 -25.32 19.25 -8.30
N GLY A 2 -25.11 20.56 -8.03
CA GLY A 2 -23.76 21.19 -8.09
C GLY A 2 -22.94 21.19 -6.78
N LYS A 3 -23.56 21.40 -5.61
CA LYS A 3 -22.82 21.56 -4.34
C LYS A 3 -22.24 20.25 -3.81
N ALA A 4 -22.97 19.13 -3.89
CA ALA A 4 -22.48 17.83 -3.42
C ALA A 4 -21.32 17.28 -4.27
N ALA A 5 -21.38 17.46 -5.60
CA ALA A 5 -20.31 17.09 -6.52
C ALA A 5 -19.07 18.01 -6.39
N PHE A 6 -19.28 19.30 -6.07
CA PHE A 6 -18.17 20.22 -5.78
C PHE A 6 -17.51 19.90 -4.44
N LEU A 7 -18.30 19.62 -3.38
CA LEU A 7 -17.77 19.25 -2.07
C LEU A 7 -17.07 17.89 -2.11
N SER A 8 -17.55 16.91 -2.87
CA SER A 8 -16.87 15.63 -3.04
C SER A 8 -15.58 15.76 -3.87
N ARG A 9 -15.57 16.60 -4.91
CA ARG A 9 -14.35 16.93 -5.67
C ARG A 9 -13.35 17.73 -4.83
N ALA A 10 -13.80 18.69 -4.04
CA ALA A 10 -12.95 19.47 -3.14
C ALA A 10 -12.41 18.59 -2.00
N ALA A 11 -13.21 17.68 -1.46
CA ALA A 11 -12.77 16.69 -0.48
C ALA A 11 -11.77 15.70 -1.09
N GLY A 12 -11.99 15.27 -2.34
CA GLY A 12 -11.06 14.42 -3.09
C GLY A 12 -9.73 15.13 -3.37
N LEU A 13 -9.78 16.38 -3.85
CA LEU A 13 -8.60 17.22 -4.09
C LEU A 13 -7.86 17.55 -2.79
N PHE A 14 -8.58 17.81 -1.70
CA PHE A 14 -7.98 18.05 -0.39
C PHE A 14 -7.36 16.79 0.19
N ALA A 15 -8.01 15.63 0.04
CA ALA A 15 -7.44 14.34 0.42
C ALA A 15 -6.17 14.02 -0.40
N GLN A 16 -6.18 14.33 -1.70
CA GLN A 16 -5.05 14.14 -2.59
C GLN A 16 -3.90 15.14 -2.31
N ALA A 17 -4.23 16.40 -1.99
CA ALA A 17 -3.26 17.41 -1.56
C ALA A 17 -2.63 17.04 -0.21
N ARG A 18 -3.42 16.56 0.75
CA ARG A 18 -2.95 16.08 2.06
C ARG A 18 -2.05 14.84 1.96
N GLN A 19 -2.12 14.09 0.85
CA GLN A 19 -1.23 12.99 0.54
C GLN A 19 0.04 13.44 -0.22
N SER A 20 0.15 14.72 -0.57
CA SER A 20 1.28 15.24 -1.33
C SER A 20 2.44 15.68 -0.44
N LEU A 21 3.66 15.49 -0.96
CA LEU A 21 4.92 15.76 -0.27
C LEU A 21 5.10 17.24 0.14
N TRP A 22 4.42 18.18 -0.52
CA TRP A 22 4.54 19.62 -0.27
C TRP A 22 3.55 20.16 0.77
N PHE A 23 2.50 19.41 1.12
CA PHE A 23 1.42 19.93 1.96
C PHE A 23 1.85 20.11 3.42
N THR A 24 2.52 19.12 4.02
CA THR A 24 2.99 19.22 5.41
C THR A 24 4.06 20.30 5.58
N PRO A 25 5.08 20.44 4.70
CA PRO A 25 6.02 21.56 4.77
C PRO A 25 5.33 22.92 4.64
N ALA A 26 4.37 23.05 3.71
CA ALA A 26 3.62 24.30 3.53
C ALA A 26 2.82 24.67 4.78
N LEU A 27 2.19 23.70 5.44
CA LEU A 27 1.47 23.93 6.69
C LEU A 27 2.40 24.43 7.80
N TYR A 28 3.58 23.82 7.94
CA TYR A 28 4.57 24.23 8.95
C TYR A 28 5.11 25.64 8.68
N ALA A 29 5.35 25.97 7.41
CA ALA A 29 5.73 27.31 6.99
C ALA A 29 4.64 28.34 7.31
N ILE A 30 3.37 28.02 7.03
CA ILE A 30 2.23 28.90 7.35
C ILE A 30 2.15 29.13 8.86
N VAL A 31 2.25 28.08 9.68
CA VAL A 31 2.24 28.20 11.15
C VAL A 31 3.40 29.07 11.62
N ALA A 32 4.61 28.85 11.12
CA ALA A 32 5.79 29.65 11.46
C ALA A 32 5.61 31.14 11.13
N VAL A 33 5.16 31.45 9.91
CA VAL A 33 4.89 32.83 9.49
C VAL A 33 3.79 33.46 10.34
N THR A 34 2.74 32.71 10.65
CA THR A 34 1.62 33.19 11.47
C THR A 34 2.07 33.55 12.88
N VAL A 35 2.92 32.73 13.50
CA VAL A 35 3.50 33.01 14.83
C VAL A 35 4.29 34.31 14.81
N LEU A 36 5.09 34.56 13.77
CA LEU A 36 5.90 35.76 13.63
C LEU A 36 5.05 37.03 13.43
N LEU A 37 4.04 36.96 12.57
CA LEU A 37 3.12 38.08 12.33
C LEU A 37 2.27 38.42 13.56
N LEU A 38 1.98 37.44 14.41
CA LEU A 38 1.21 37.65 15.65
C LEU A 38 2.08 38.04 16.84
N ALA A 39 3.42 37.98 16.73
CA ALA A 39 4.31 38.27 17.85
C ALA A 39 4.08 39.68 18.48
N PRO A 40 3.86 40.77 17.71
CA PRO A 40 3.55 42.08 18.29
C PRO A 40 2.20 42.14 19.01
N VAL A 41 1.24 41.31 18.61
CA VAL A 41 -0.09 41.22 19.25
C VAL A 41 0.00 40.47 20.58
N ILE A 42 0.94 39.52 20.69
CA ILE A 42 1.20 38.73 21.90
C ILE A 42 2.09 39.51 22.89
N ALA A 43 2.95 40.40 22.39
CA ALA A 43 3.91 41.17 23.17
C ALA A 43 3.34 41.86 24.44
N PRO A 44 2.13 42.45 24.45
CA PRO A 44 1.58 43.09 25.65
C PRO A 44 1.27 42.14 26.80
N PHE A 45 1.19 40.83 26.54
CA PHE A 45 0.94 39.82 27.57
C PHE A 45 2.23 39.29 28.22
N ILE A 46 3.40 39.75 27.78
CA ILE A 46 4.70 39.32 28.31
C ILE A 46 5.07 40.16 29.55
N PRO A 47 5.37 39.51 30.70
CA PRO A 47 5.81 40.20 31.90
C PRO A 47 7.12 40.99 31.67
N PRO A 48 7.25 42.23 32.19
CA PRO A 48 8.46 43.04 32.04
C PRO A 48 9.73 42.35 32.57
N GLU A 49 9.60 41.53 33.63
CA GLU A 49 10.72 40.81 34.25
C GLU A 49 11.38 39.80 33.29
N LEU A 50 10.60 39.25 32.34
CA LEU A 50 11.12 38.35 31.30
C LEU A 50 11.91 39.09 30.22
N VAL A 51 11.60 40.35 29.97
CA VAL A 51 12.31 41.21 29.01
C VAL A 51 13.69 41.58 29.54
N GLU A 52 13.80 41.85 30.85
CA GLU A 52 15.09 42.15 31.49
C GLU A 52 15.99 40.90 31.63
N LEU A 53 15.40 39.72 31.79
CA LEU A 53 16.13 38.46 31.95
C LEU A 53 16.70 37.90 30.63
N ILE A 54 15.98 38.09 29.53
CA ILE A 54 16.32 37.53 28.21
C ILE A 54 17.07 38.60 27.41
N GLY A 55 18.41 38.50 27.38
CA GLY A 55 19.25 39.37 26.55
C GLY A 55 18.84 39.32 25.08
N LEU A 56 18.45 40.47 24.52
CA LEU A 56 17.80 40.56 23.20
C LEU A 56 18.76 40.34 22.02
N ASP A 57 20.07 40.46 22.25
CA ASP A 57 21.09 40.42 21.19
C ASP A 57 21.26 39.02 20.58
N GLY A 58 21.03 37.95 21.36
CA GLY A 58 21.22 36.58 20.90
C GLY A 58 20.13 36.05 19.95
N VAL A 59 19.00 36.76 19.81
CA VAL A 59 17.89 36.30 18.95
C VAL A 59 18.29 36.31 17.47
N TYR A 60 19.01 37.35 17.05
CA TYR A 60 19.49 37.47 15.68
C TYR A 60 20.45 36.33 15.33
N ASP A 61 21.44 36.07 16.19
CA ASP A 61 22.44 35.01 15.99
C ASP A 61 21.80 33.62 15.92
N LEU A 62 20.79 33.35 16.74
CA LEU A 62 20.04 32.09 16.70
C LEU A 62 19.27 31.93 15.39
N LEU A 63 18.57 32.97 14.95
CA LEU A 63 17.82 32.94 13.69
C LEU A 63 18.76 32.82 12.50
N ASP A 64 19.88 33.54 12.47
CA ASP A 64 20.86 33.46 11.39
C ASP A 64 21.51 32.06 11.31
N ALA A 65 21.88 31.49 12.46
CA ALA A 65 22.38 30.11 12.53
C ALA A 65 21.35 29.09 12.00
N LEU A 66 20.07 29.25 12.35
CA LEU A 66 18.99 28.41 11.83
C LEU A 66 18.80 28.58 10.31
N ALA A 67 18.79 29.82 9.81
CA ALA A 67 18.61 30.10 8.38
C ALA A 67 19.71 29.45 7.54
N ASN A 68 20.97 29.58 7.97
CA ASN A 68 22.12 29.08 7.22
C ASN A 68 22.26 27.54 7.28
N THR A 69 21.85 26.91 8.38
CA THR A 69 22.00 25.44 8.55
C THR A 69 20.80 24.65 8.01
N LEU A 70 19.57 25.13 8.22
CA LEU A 70 18.37 24.34 7.97
C LEU A 70 18.08 24.12 6.49
N LEU A 71 18.42 25.08 5.61
CA LEU A 71 18.24 24.90 4.16
C LEU A 71 19.13 23.76 3.65
N ALA A 72 20.39 23.72 4.07
CA ALA A 72 21.33 22.67 3.69
C ALA A 72 20.87 21.31 4.22
N VAL A 73 20.44 21.23 5.48
CA VAL A 73 19.92 19.98 6.08
C VAL A 73 18.65 19.52 5.36
N ALA A 74 17.75 20.45 4.98
CA ALA A 74 16.53 20.12 4.23
C ALA A 74 16.85 19.57 2.83
N ILE A 75 17.76 20.21 2.08
CA ILE A 75 18.20 19.75 0.75
C ILE A 75 18.86 18.37 0.84
N PHE A 76 19.77 18.19 1.81
CA PHE A 76 20.43 16.90 2.03
C PHE A 76 19.43 15.79 2.38
N SER A 77 18.47 16.08 3.27
CA SER A 77 17.45 15.11 3.68
C SER A 77 16.51 14.74 2.52
N LEU A 78 16.09 15.72 1.72
CA LEU A 78 15.30 15.47 0.51
C LEU A 78 16.08 14.62 -0.51
N GLY A 79 17.39 14.88 -0.66
CA GLY A 79 18.28 14.10 -1.51
C GLY A 79 18.37 12.64 -1.09
N ILE A 80 18.54 12.36 0.21
CA ILE A 80 18.55 10.98 0.73
C ILE A 80 17.19 10.29 0.55
N MET A 81 16.09 11.00 0.80
CA MET A 81 14.75 10.44 0.59
C MET A 81 14.57 10.05 -0.89
N ALA A 82 14.96 10.91 -1.82
CA ALA A 82 14.88 10.64 -3.25
C ALA A 82 15.78 9.47 -3.68
N SER A 83 17.03 9.41 -3.21
CA SER A 83 17.95 8.33 -3.54
C SER A 83 17.51 6.98 -2.95
N SER A 84 17.00 6.98 -1.71
CA SER A 84 16.44 5.81 -1.06
C SER A 84 15.19 5.30 -1.79
N MET A 85 14.27 6.19 -2.18
CA MET A 85 13.11 5.80 -3.00
C MET A 85 13.53 5.15 -4.32
N GLN A 86 14.60 5.65 -4.94
CA GLN A 86 15.14 5.08 -6.16
C GLN A 86 15.79 3.71 -5.92
N ALA A 87 16.52 3.54 -4.81
CA ALA A 87 17.09 2.27 -4.38
C ALA A 87 15.99 1.23 -4.08
N ALA A 88 14.98 1.59 -3.28
CA ALA A 88 13.84 0.73 -2.95
C ALA A 88 13.09 0.29 -4.21
N ALA A 89 12.87 1.20 -5.14
CA ALA A 89 12.26 0.88 -6.42
C ALA A 89 13.11 -0.03 -7.31
N GLY A 90 14.43 0.08 -7.21
CA GLY A 90 15.38 -0.77 -7.93
C GLY A 90 15.49 -2.18 -7.33
N ALA A 91 15.41 -2.27 -6.00
CA ALA A 91 15.59 -3.49 -5.23
C ALA A 91 14.30 -4.31 -5.05
N ALA A 92 13.15 -3.66 -4.83
CA ALA A 92 11.86 -4.32 -4.64
C ALA A 92 11.05 -4.42 -5.95
N THR A 93 10.18 -3.45 -6.23
CA THR A 93 9.44 -3.32 -7.49
C THR A 93 8.92 -1.88 -7.67
N PRO A 94 8.88 -1.34 -8.90
CA PRO A 94 8.23 -0.06 -9.19
C PRO A 94 6.80 0.04 -8.68
N ARG A 95 6.08 -1.09 -8.58
CA ARG A 95 4.69 -1.16 -8.11
C ARG A 95 4.53 -0.82 -6.64
N ALA A 96 5.55 -1.03 -5.82
CA ALA A 96 5.51 -0.73 -4.38
C ALA A 96 5.86 0.74 -4.06
N ARG A 97 6.32 1.53 -5.05
CA ARG A 97 6.66 2.96 -4.85
C ARG A 97 5.54 3.77 -4.18
N PRO A 98 4.25 3.67 -4.58
CA PRO A 98 3.20 4.47 -3.97
C PRO A 98 2.95 4.13 -2.49
N LEU A 99 3.25 2.90 -2.08
CA LEU A 99 3.13 2.46 -0.68
C LEU A 99 4.23 3.09 0.18
N LEU A 100 5.46 3.15 -0.32
CA LEU A 100 6.60 3.76 0.39
C LEU A 100 6.46 5.28 0.56
N MET A 101 5.77 5.95 -0.37
CA MET A 101 5.50 7.39 -0.29
C MET A 101 4.53 7.79 0.84
N LYS A 102 3.91 6.83 1.54
CA LYS A 102 3.05 7.10 2.69
C LYS A 102 3.83 7.31 4.01
N ASP A 103 5.16 7.15 4.03
CA ASP A 103 5.95 7.36 5.25
C ASP A 103 5.98 8.83 5.69
N ARG A 104 5.19 9.13 6.71
CA ARG A 104 5.05 10.48 7.27
C ARG A 104 6.23 10.88 8.14
N THR A 105 7.04 9.96 8.65
CA THR A 105 8.13 10.30 9.57
C THR A 105 9.22 11.08 8.85
N ALA A 106 9.65 10.57 7.69
CA ALA A 106 10.57 11.23 6.78
C ALA A 106 10.07 12.62 6.35
N GLN A 107 8.81 12.67 5.88
CA GLN A 107 8.18 13.90 5.43
C GLN A 107 8.06 14.94 6.54
N ASN A 108 7.68 14.52 7.75
CA ASN A 108 7.54 15.43 8.90
C ASN A 108 8.89 16.01 9.31
N ALA A 109 9.97 15.23 9.25
CA ALA A 109 11.31 15.74 9.55
C ALA A 109 11.74 16.81 8.53
N ILE A 110 11.62 16.51 7.23
CA ILE A 110 11.92 17.48 6.15
C ILE A 110 11.05 18.74 6.28
N SER A 111 9.76 18.56 6.59
CA SER A 111 8.81 19.67 6.82
C SER A 111 9.25 20.56 7.97
N THR A 112 9.78 19.96 9.05
CA THR A 112 10.28 20.70 10.21
C THR A 112 11.53 21.52 9.87
N PHE A 113 12.44 20.97 9.05
CA PHE A 113 13.62 21.70 8.60
C PHE A 113 13.26 22.89 7.68
N ILE A 114 12.37 22.67 6.70
CA ILE A 114 11.90 23.73 5.81
C ILE A 114 11.12 24.80 6.58
N GLY A 115 10.23 24.37 7.49
CA GLY A 115 9.46 25.28 8.34
C GLY A 115 10.35 26.12 9.24
N GLY A 116 11.36 25.50 9.87
CA GLY A 116 12.35 26.21 10.68
C GLY A 116 13.23 27.18 9.88
N PHE A 117 13.59 26.81 8.64
CA PHE A 117 14.30 27.71 7.72
C PHE A 117 13.45 28.94 7.38
N ILE A 118 12.19 28.75 7.01
CA ILE A 118 11.27 29.85 6.68
C ILE A 118 11.01 30.72 7.92
N PHE A 119 10.81 30.10 9.09
CA PHE A 119 10.71 30.80 10.38
C PHE A 119 11.92 31.71 10.59
N ALA A 120 13.13 31.18 10.40
CA ALA A 120 14.37 31.91 10.59
C ALA A 120 14.49 33.13 9.65
N ILE A 121 14.23 32.95 8.35
CA ILE A 121 14.28 34.04 7.36
C ILE A 121 13.25 35.13 7.66
N VAL A 122 12.00 34.75 7.93
CA VAL A 122 10.92 35.72 8.20
C VAL A 122 11.17 36.44 9.52
N GLY A 123 11.71 35.75 10.53
CA GLY A 123 12.14 36.35 11.79
C GLY A 123 13.26 37.37 11.58
N LEU A 124 14.27 37.02 10.78
CA LEU A 124 15.40 37.90 10.46
C LEU A 124 14.96 39.16 9.69
N VAL A 125 14.05 39.00 8.73
CA VAL A 125 13.46 40.13 7.98
C VAL A 125 12.71 41.04 8.93
N GLY A 126 11.86 40.50 9.81
CA GLY A 126 11.10 41.33 10.76
C GLY A 126 12.00 42.06 11.78
N LEU A 127 13.13 41.45 12.20
CA LEU A 127 14.13 42.14 13.02
C LEU A 127 14.80 43.27 12.25
N SER A 128 15.15 43.02 10.98
CA SER A 128 15.80 44.01 10.10
C SER A 128 14.90 45.18 9.72
N THR A 129 13.58 44.99 9.69
CA THR A 129 12.61 46.06 9.40
C THR A 129 12.08 46.76 10.66
N GLU A 130 12.70 46.55 11.83
CA GLU A 130 12.27 47.09 13.13
C GLU A 130 10.79 46.80 13.46
N TYR A 131 10.24 45.71 12.93
CA TYR A 131 8.85 45.32 13.17
C TYR A 131 8.62 44.85 14.62
N TYR A 132 9.69 44.45 15.30
CA TYR A 132 9.67 43.88 16.65
C TYR A 132 10.22 44.84 17.72
N ASN A 133 9.37 45.21 18.68
CA ASN A 133 9.78 45.84 19.94
C ASN A 133 10.40 44.82 20.92
N ASP A 134 10.99 45.29 22.02
CA ASP A 134 11.71 44.45 22.99
C ASP A 134 10.86 43.28 23.54
N ALA A 135 9.58 43.53 23.85
CA ALA A 135 8.67 42.48 24.32
C ALA A 135 8.37 41.43 23.23
N SER A 136 8.22 41.83 21.97
CA SER A 136 8.02 40.89 20.85
C SER A 136 9.30 40.10 20.51
N ARG A 137 10.49 40.65 20.78
CA ARG A 137 11.76 39.92 20.66
C ARG A 137 11.85 38.77 21.66
N VAL A 138 11.27 38.90 22.86
CA VAL A 138 11.13 37.80 23.83
C VAL A 138 10.24 36.68 23.27
N VAL A 139 9.13 37.03 22.62
CA VAL A 139 8.26 36.04 21.96
C VAL A 139 9.03 35.31 20.86
N LEU A 140 9.81 36.03 20.06
CA LEU A 140 10.68 35.44 19.04
C LEU A 140 11.73 34.51 19.65
N PHE A 141 12.36 34.89 20.76
CA PHE A 141 13.33 34.04 21.45
C PHE A 141 12.70 32.72 21.90
N LEU A 142 11.56 32.78 22.58
CA LEU A 142 10.85 31.57 23.05
C LEU A 142 10.40 30.70 21.87
N ALA A 143 9.86 31.31 20.81
CA ALA A 143 9.49 30.61 19.59
C ALA A 143 10.72 29.94 18.92
N SER A 144 11.86 30.64 18.86
CA SER A 144 13.13 30.10 18.37
C SER A 144 13.58 28.90 19.19
N CYS A 145 13.50 28.94 20.52
CA CYS A 145 13.82 27.79 21.37
C CYS A 145 12.92 26.58 21.06
N VAL A 146 11.62 26.80 20.87
CA VAL A 146 10.67 25.73 20.47
C VAL A 146 11.01 25.16 19.10
N VAL A 147 11.33 26.03 18.13
CA VAL A 147 11.75 25.61 16.78
C VAL A 147 13.05 24.82 16.82
N ILE A 148 14.04 25.27 17.59
CA ILE A 148 15.32 24.55 17.79
C ILE A 148 15.06 23.16 18.37
N LEU A 149 14.24 23.06 19.43
CA LEU A 149 13.89 21.78 20.02
C LEU A 149 13.17 20.87 19.01
N ALA A 150 12.23 21.41 18.24
CA ALA A 150 11.51 20.68 17.20
C ALA A 150 12.47 20.17 16.11
N VAL A 151 13.42 20.99 15.67
CA VAL A 151 14.47 20.63 14.71
C VAL A 151 15.35 19.51 15.26
N ILE A 152 15.81 19.59 16.51
CA ILE A 152 16.64 18.54 17.14
C ILE A 152 15.88 17.22 17.18
N LEU A 153 14.62 17.23 17.63
CA LEU A 153 13.79 16.03 17.67
C LEU A 153 13.50 15.48 16.26
N ALA A 154 13.28 16.35 15.28
CA ALA A 154 13.12 15.98 13.88
C ALA A 154 14.38 15.33 13.31
N LEU A 155 15.56 15.85 13.65
CA LEU A 155 16.85 15.29 13.22
C LEU A 155 17.12 13.92 13.83
N ILE A 156 16.86 13.75 15.14
CA ILE A 156 17.01 12.44 15.79
C ILE A 156 16.06 11.41 15.16
N ARG A 157 14.78 11.78 14.96
CA ARG A 157 13.80 10.91 14.28
C ARG A 157 14.21 10.59 12.84
N TRP A 158 14.75 11.58 12.13
CA TRP A 158 15.25 11.41 10.77
C TRP A 158 16.40 10.41 10.72
N ILE A 159 17.41 10.57 11.58
CA ILE A 159 18.55 9.65 11.67
C ILE A 159 18.08 8.24 12.01
N GLY A 160 17.18 8.09 12.98
CA GLY A 160 16.61 6.79 13.32
C GLY A 160 15.82 6.15 12.18
N ARG A 161 15.28 6.96 11.25
CA ARG A 161 14.55 6.46 10.09
C ARG A 161 15.46 6.10 8.91
N LEU A 162 16.60 6.78 8.76
CA LEU A 162 17.56 6.55 7.68
C LEU A 162 18.00 5.08 7.58
N THR A 163 18.07 4.36 8.69
CA THR A 163 18.55 2.97 8.72
C THR A 163 17.58 1.97 8.07
N GLY A 164 16.29 2.29 7.95
CA GLY A 164 15.29 1.42 7.32
C GLY A 164 14.88 1.85 5.91
N LEU A 165 15.19 3.10 5.53
CA LEU A 165 14.74 3.68 4.27
C LEU A 165 15.31 2.93 3.05
N GLY A 166 14.45 2.15 2.40
CA GLY A 166 14.77 1.41 1.19
C GLY A 166 15.22 -0.03 1.41
N ASP A 167 15.08 -0.55 2.63
CA ASP A 167 15.20 -1.98 2.90
C ASP A 167 14.05 -2.74 2.22
N VAL A 168 14.40 -3.78 1.45
CA VAL A 168 13.43 -4.66 0.80
C VAL A 168 12.55 -5.36 1.83
N SER A 169 13.06 -5.60 3.04
CA SER A 169 12.32 -6.18 4.16
C SER A 169 11.14 -5.27 4.55
N GLU A 170 11.35 -3.97 4.65
CA GLU A 170 10.29 -3.01 4.96
C GLU A 170 9.20 -2.97 3.88
N VAL A 171 9.60 -3.00 2.60
CA VAL A 171 8.64 -3.08 1.49
C VAL A 171 7.81 -4.36 1.57
N THR A 172 8.46 -5.46 1.93
CA THR A 172 7.84 -6.77 2.08
C THR A 172 6.85 -6.78 3.24
N ASP A 173 7.21 -6.20 4.38
CA ASP A 173 6.33 -6.08 5.56
C ASP A 173 5.12 -5.18 5.28
N LEU A 174 5.33 -4.06 4.59
CA LEU A 174 4.24 -3.16 4.20
C LEU A 174 3.27 -3.83 3.22
N LEU A 175 3.79 -4.61 2.27
CA LEU A 175 2.98 -5.42 1.37
C LEU A 175 2.25 -6.54 2.14
N GLU A 176 2.91 -7.20 3.09
CA GLU A 176 2.30 -8.24 3.93
C GLU A 176 1.05 -7.71 4.63
N GLU A 177 1.16 -6.58 5.33
CA GLU A 177 0.03 -5.99 6.05
C GLU A 177 -1.07 -5.51 5.10
N THR A 178 -0.71 -4.82 4.00
CA THR A 178 -1.69 -4.34 3.02
C THR A 178 -2.48 -5.50 2.40
N VAL A 179 -1.81 -6.62 2.08
CA VAL A 179 -2.48 -7.80 1.50
C VAL A 179 -3.31 -8.53 2.53
N LYS A 180 -2.84 -8.66 3.78
CA LYS A 180 -3.65 -9.22 4.88
C LYS A 180 -4.94 -8.42 5.08
N GLU A 181 -4.88 -7.09 5.06
CA GLU A 181 -6.05 -6.24 5.17
C GLU A 181 -7.03 -6.47 4.01
N ALA A 182 -6.54 -6.51 2.77
CA ALA A 182 -7.36 -6.78 1.59
C ALA A 182 -8.00 -8.18 1.63
N LEU A 183 -7.25 -9.21 2.06
CA LEU A 183 -7.75 -10.58 2.24
C LEU A 183 -8.74 -10.69 3.41
N ALA A 184 -8.53 -9.98 4.51
CA ALA A 184 -9.47 -9.93 5.62
C ALA A 184 -10.76 -9.20 5.25
N ALA A 185 -10.68 -8.11 4.47
CA ALA A 185 -11.85 -7.44 3.92
C ALA A 185 -12.62 -8.38 2.98
N HIS A 186 -11.91 -9.08 2.10
CA HIS A 186 -12.52 -10.11 1.27
C HIS A 186 -13.15 -11.24 2.08
N ALA A 187 -12.49 -11.76 3.11
CA ALA A 187 -12.97 -12.89 3.87
C ALA A 187 -14.19 -12.56 4.74
N ARG A 188 -14.33 -11.29 5.18
CA ARG A 188 -15.52 -10.79 5.88
C ARG A 188 -16.75 -10.77 4.99
N ASP A 189 -16.59 -10.40 3.72
CA ASP A 189 -17.69 -10.37 2.78
C ASP A 189 -17.26 -10.87 1.38
N PRO A 190 -17.13 -12.20 1.20
CA PRO A 190 -16.50 -12.76 0.01
C PRO A 190 -17.32 -12.54 -1.26
N PHE A 191 -18.64 -12.39 -1.11
CA PHE A 191 -19.59 -12.31 -2.21
C PHE A 191 -20.47 -11.05 -2.14
N PHE A 192 -20.07 -10.03 -1.36
CA PHE A 192 -20.83 -8.78 -1.19
C PHE A 192 -22.28 -9.03 -0.71
N GLY A 193 -22.45 -9.96 0.23
CA GLY A 193 -23.75 -10.46 0.71
C GLY A 193 -24.50 -11.33 -0.31
N GLY A 194 -23.93 -11.57 -1.49
CA GLY A 194 -24.51 -12.41 -2.54
C GLY A 194 -24.20 -13.90 -2.39
N VAL A 195 -24.51 -14.65 -3.45
CA VAL A 195 -24.33 -16.10 -3.55
C VAL A 195 -23.11 -16.41 -4.40
N ARG A 196 -22.28 -17.35 -3.94
CA ARG A 196 -21.18 -17.90 -4.74
C ARG A 196 -21.73 -18.53 -6.02
N LYS A 197 -21.20 -18.11 -7.18
CA LYS A 197 -21.47 -18.79 -8.45
C LYS A 197 -20.21 -18.82 -9.32
N ASP A 198 -19.74 -20.02 -9.63
CA ASP A 198 -18.46 -20.19 -10.34
C ASP A 198 -18.57 -19.84 -11.84
N SER A 199 -19.75 -19.97 -12.44
CA SER A 199 -19.98 -19.65 -13.86
C SER A 199 -21.37 -19.08 -14.11
N ALA A 200 -21.48 -18.13 -15.02
CA ALA A 200 -22.77 -17.57 -15.41
C ALA A 200 -23.61 -18.58 -16.20
N ASP A 201 -24.93 -18.49 -16.01
CA ASP A 201 -25.84 -19.28 -16.84
C ASP A 201 -25.71 -18.87 -18.31
N ARG A 202 -26.07 -19.80 -19.19
CA ARG A 202 -26.11 -19.54 -20.62
C ARG A 202 -27.35 -18.70 -20.92
N GLY A 203 -27.15 -17.52 -21.52
CA GLY A 203 -28.21 -16.54 -21.81
C GLY A 203 -28.25 -15.38 -20.79
N GLY A 204 -28.99 -14.32 -21.12
CA GLY A 204 -29.08 -13.10 -20.32
C GLY A 204 -28.61 -11.85 -21.09
N PHE A 205 -28.58 -10.74 -20.37
CA PHE A 205 -28.24 -9.42 -20.88
C PHE A 205 -26.89 -8.98 -20.29
N ASP A 206 -25.89 -8.86 -21.16
CA ASP A 206 -24.53 -8.51 -20.79
C ASP A 206 -24.37 -7.00 -20.65
N LEU A 207 -23.69 -6.58 -19.58
CA LEU A 207 -23.29 -5.20 -19.38
C LEU A 207 -21.78 -5.07 -19.62
N PHE A 208 -21.42 -4.19 -20.54
CA PHE A 208 -20.04 -3.94 -20.94
C PHE A 208 -19.54 -2.62 -20.34
N PRO A 209 -18.26 -2.54 -19.95
CA PRO A 209 -17.67 -1.29 -19.51
C PRO A 209 -17.53 -0.32 -20.69
N ARG A 210 -17.53 1.00 -20.39
CA ARG A 210 -17.40 2.04 -21.41
C ARG A 210 -15.99 2.24 -21.95
N GLY A 211 -14.98 1.67 -21.29
CA GLY A 211 -13.58 1.88 -21.65
C GLY A 211 -12.66 0.82 -21.08
N PHE A 212 -11.36 1.03 -21.27
CA PHE A 212 -10.30 0.14 -20.80
C PHE A 212 -9.86 0.50 -19.39
N GLY A 213 -9.48 -0.50 -18.60
CA GLY A 213 -8.86 -0.29 -17.30
C GLY A 213 -8.94 -1.52 -16.40
N HIS A 214 -8.64 -1.30 -15.12
CA HIS A 214 -8.78 -2.28 -14.06
C HIS A 214 -9.94 -1.91 -13.15
N VAL A 215 -10.71 -2.92 -12.72
CA VAL A 215 -11.69 -2.75 -11.64
C VAL A 215 -10.93 -2.45 -10.35
N GLN A 216 -11.04 -1.24 -9.83
CA GLN A 216 -10.37 -0.79 -8.61
C GLN A 216 -11.22 -1.00 -7.37
N ALA A 217 -12.54 -0.90 -7.47
CA ALA A 217 -13.46 -1.12 -6.36
C ALA A 217 -14.84 -1.50 -6.89
N ILE A 218 -15.59 -2.23 -6.07
CA ILE A 218 -16.97 -2.63 -6.32
C ILE A 218 -17.77 -2.20 -5.09
N ASP A 219 -18.76 -1.34 -5.29
CA ASP A 219 -19.70 -0.95 -4.24
C ASP A 219 -20.79 -2.02 -4.13
N GLY A 220 -20.50 -3.05 -3.32
CA GLY A 220 -21.37 -4.21 -3.15
C GLY A 220 -22.76 -3.87 -2.60
N GLU A 221 -22.83 -2.96 -1.64
CA GLU A 221 -24.09 -2.54 -1.01
C GLU A 221 -24.96 -1.76 -2.01
N ARG A 222 -24.37 -0.83 -2.77
CA ARG A 222 -25.12 -0.12 -3.82
C ARG A 222 -25.53 -1.05 -4.96
N LEU A 223 -24.68 -1.99 -5.34
CA LEU A 223 -25.01 -3.01 -6.34
C LEU A 223 -26.20 -3.86 -5.88
N ALA A 224 -26.17 -4.32 -4.64
CA ALA A 224 -27.25 -5.09 -4.05
C ALA A 224 -28.58 -4.31 -3.94
N ALA A 225 -28.52 -3.02 -3.56
CA ALA A 225 -29.72 -2.17 -3.55
C ALA A 225 -30.37 -2.07 -4.94
N LEU A 226 -29.55 -1.90 -6.00
CA LEU A 226 -30.06 -1.86 -7.37
C LEU A 226 -30.68 -3.19 -7.82
N VAL A 227 -30.08 -4.32 -7.42
CA VAL A 227 -30.59 -5.68 -7.67
C VAL A 227 -32.01 -5.85 -7.11
N GLU A 228 -32.23 -5.44 -5.86
CA GLU A 228 -33.52 -5.56 -5.19
C GLU A 228 -34.55 -4.56 -5.74
N ASP A 229 -34.19 -3.28 -5.87
CA ASP A 229 -35.08 -2.20 -6.33
C ASP A 229 -35.59 -2.45 -7.75
N ARG A 230 -34.75 -3.00 -8.62
CA ARG A 230 -35.07 -3.30 -10.02
C ARG A 230 -35.50 -4.77 -10.24
N ARG A 231 -35.52 -5.58 -9.17
CA ARG A 231 -35.87 -7.01 -9.20
C ARG A 231 -35.06 -7.82 -10.23
N LEU A 232 -33.79 -7.48 -10.38
CA LEU A 232 -32.88 -8.16 -11.31
C LEU A 232 -32.21 -9.35 -10.63
N SER A 233 -31.86 -10.37 -11.40
CA SER A 233 -30.97 -11.44 -11.02
C SER A 233 -29.63 -11.18 -11.72
N LEU A 234 -28.64 -10.70 -10.97
CA LEU A 234 -27.36 -10.25 -11.51
C LEU A 234 -26.24 -11.23 -11.18
N HIS A 235 -25.37 -11.46 -12.15
CA HIS A 235 -24.08 -12.11 -11.95
C HIS A 235 -22.95 -11.12 -12.15
N LEU A 236 -22.21 -10.85 -11.08
CA LEU A 236 -20.95 -10.14 -11.10
C LEU A 236 -19.82 -11.04 -11.61
N LEU A 237 -19.34 -10.76 -12.83
CA LEU A 237 -18.37 -11.58 -13.56
C LEU A 237 -16.91 -11.20 -13.28
N VAL A 238 -16.70 -10.09 -12.58
CA VAL A 238 -15.38 -9.50 -12.33
C VAL A 238 -15.14 -9.27 -10.84
N ARG A 239 -13.86 -9.21 -10.48
CA ARG A 239 -13.37 -8.88 -9.14
C ARG A 239 -12.46 -7.67 -9.22
N PRO A 240 -12.22 -6.95 -8.11
CA PRO A 240 -11.14 -5.97 -8.05
C PRO A 240 -9.84 -6.59 -8.59
N GLY A 241 -9.14 -5.86 -9.46
CA GLY A 241 -7.97 -6.31 -10.20
C GLY A 241 -8.21 -6.74 -11.64
N ALA A 242 -9.43 -7.18 -11.97
CA ALA A 242 -9.77 -7.64 -13.32
C ALA A 242 -9.56 -6.52 -14.34
N TYR A 243 -8.88 -6.85 -15.44
CA TYR A 243 -8.76 -5.95 -16.58
C TYR A 243 -10.01 -6.06 -17.46
N VAL A 244 -10.60 -4.92 -17.79
CA VAL A 244 -11.89 -4.81 -18.49
C VAL A 244 -11.73 -3.99 -19.77
N ASP A 245 -12.57 -4.32 -20.75
CA ASP A 245 -12.65 -3.61 -22.02
C ASP A 245 -14.08 -3.71 -22.59
N PRO A 246 -14.46 -2.86 -23.56
CA PRO A 246 -15.83 -2.82 -24.09
C PRO A 246 -16.34 -4.11 -24.77
N LYS A 247 -15.53 -5.17 -24.88
CA LYS A 247 -15.92 -6.48 -25.43
C LYS A 247 -16.05 -7.58 -24.38
N ARG A 248 -15.66 -7.32 -23.12
CA ARG A 248 -15.79 -8.29 -22.02
C ARG A 248 -16.86 -7.81 -21.04
N PRO A 249 -17.91 -8.62 -20.79
CA PRO A 249 -18.95 -8.23 -19.86
C PRO A 249 -18.43 -8.21 -18.42
N VAL A 250 -18.87 -7.20 -17.65
CA VAL A 250 -18.55 -7.07 -16.22
C VAL A 250 -19.70 -7.57 -15.33
N LEU A 251 -20.93 -7.45 -15.82
CA LEU A 251 -22.14 -7.99 -15.20
C LEU A 251 -22.96 -8.72 -16.26
N ARG A 252 -23.76 -9.68 -15.81
CA ARG A 252 -24.82 -10.31 -16.62
C ARG A 252 -26.12 -10.34 -15.84
N ALA A 253 -27.20 -9.81 -16.41
CA ALA A 253 -28.54 -9.92 -15.85
C ALA A 253 -29.31 -11.06 -16.50
N ALA A 254 -30.19 -11.74 -15.75
CA ALA A 254 -31.13 -12.69 -16.34
C ALA A 254 -32.25 -11.96 -17.10
N GLU A 255 -32.69 -10.83 -16.58
CA GLU A 255 -33.77 -9.99 -17.09
C GLU A 255 -33.22 -8.82 -17.93
N PRO A 256 -33.99 -8.31 -18.92
CA PRO A 256 -33.62 -7.11 -19.64
C PRO A 256 -33.61 -5.89 -18.72
N PHE A 257 -32.73 -4.95 -19.00
CA PHE A 257 -32.63 -3.68 -18.29
C PHE A 257 -32.49 -2.54 -19.30
N ASP A 258 -32.93 -1.35 -18.90
CA ASP A 258 -32.81 -0.13 -19.70
C ASP A 258 -31.45 0.55 -19.52
N GLU A 259 -31.20 1.59 -20.32
CA GLU A 259 -29.94 2.35 -20.30
C GLU A 259 -29.71 3.06 -18.95
N GLU A 260 -30.77 3.55 -18.29
CA GLU A 260 -30.66 4.16 -16.96
C GLU A 260 -30.15 3.16 -15.93
N THR A 261 -30.70 1.94 -15.93
CA THR A 261 -30.26 0.86 -15.05
C THR A 261 -28.84 0.40 -15.40
N ALA A 262 -28.50 0.32 -16.68
CA ALA A 262 -27.14 0.00 -17.14
C ALA A 262 -26.11 1.00 -16.57
N ASP A 263 -26.42 2.29 -16.63
CA ASP A 263 -25.56 3.35 -16.12
C ASP A 263 -25.45 3.34 -14.60
N ALA A 264 -26.55 3.08 -13.90
CA ALA A 264 -26.56 2.94 -12.45
C ALA A 264 -25.70 1.74 -12.00
N LEU A 265 -25.79 0.61 -12.71
CA LEU A 265 -24.99 -0.59 -12.44
C LEU A 265 -23.50 -0.35 -12.73
N LEU A 266 -23.15 0.27 -13.85
CA LEU A 266 -21.76 0.61 -14.16
C LEU A 266 -21.17 1.58 -13.12
N ALA A 267 -21.97 2.50 -12.59
CA ALA A 267 -21.54 3.45 -11.56
C ALA A 267 -21.20 2.80 -10.20
N THR A 268 -21.54 1.52 -9.99
CA THR A 268 -21.10 0.73 -8.82
C THR A 268 -19.66 0.22 -8.95
N LEU A 269 -19.12 0.24 -10.16
CA LEU A 269 -17.76 -0.21 -10.48
C LEU A 269 -16.85 1.00 -10.65
N THR A 270 -15.80 1.08 -9.84
CA THR A 270 -14.73 2.07 -10.08
C THR A 270 -13.70 1.44 -11.01
N ILE A 271 -13.57 1.97 -12.23
CA ILE A 271 -12.57 1.52 -13.21
C ILE A 271 -11.49 2.60 -13.32
N GLY A 272 -10.22 2.20 -13.25
CA GLY A 272 -9.08 3.10 -13.38
C GLY A 272 -7.90 2.47 -14.11
N PRO A 273 -6.85 3.26 -14.39
CA PRO A 273 -5.72 2.81 -15.22
C PRO A 273 -4.82 1.77 -14.53
N GLU A 274 -4.83 1.72 -13.20
CA GLU A 274 -3.95 0.84 -12.40
C GLU A 274 -4.75 0.02 -11.38
N ARG A 275 -4.17 -1.08 -10.90
CA ARG A 275 -4.70 -1.91 -9.81
C ARG A 275 -4.42 -1.24 -8.45
N ARG A 276 -5.21 -1.58 -7.41
CA ARG A 276 -5.07 -1.03 -6.06
C ARG A 276 -4.79 -2.14 -5.04
N PHE A 277 -3.73 -2.01 -4.26
CA PHE A 277 -3.37 -3.02 -3.26
C PHE A 277 -4.45 -3.19 -2.18
N GLU A 278 -5.13 -2.11 -1.82
CA GLU A 278 -6.11 -2.09 -0.73
C GLU A 278 -7.38 -2.92 -1.03
N THR A 279 -7.68 -3.17 -2.31
CA THR A 279 -8.89 -3.87 -2.76
C THR A 279 -8.61 -5.12 -3.56
N ASP A 280 -7.39 -5.26 -4.10
CA ASP A 280 -6.96 -6.38 -4.92
C ASP A 280 -5.77 -7.10 -4.25
N PRO A 281 -6.06 -8.15 -3.45
CA PRO A 281 -5.02 -8.88 -2.73
C PRO A 281 -4.05 -9.63 -3.67
N ARG A 282 -4.50 -10.02 -4.87
CA ARG A 282 -3.66 -10.68 -5.87
C ARG A 282 -2.55 -9.74 -6.35
N TYR A 283 -2.82 -8.44 -6.43
CA TYR A 283 -1.82 -7.49 -6.88
C TYR A 283 -0.63 -7.38 -5.92
N GLY A 284 -0.88 -7.43 -4.61
CA GLY A 284 0.19 -7.45 -3.62
C GLY A 284 0.99 -8.75 -3.61
N LEU A 285 0.34 -9.90 -3.84
CA LEU A 285 1.05 -11.18 -4.02
C LEU A 285 1.93 -11.18 -5.28
N ILE A 286 1.45 -10.59 -6.38
CA ILE A 286 2.27 -10.39 -7.59
C ILE A 286 3.47 -9.50 -7.28
N ALA A 287 3.28 -8.41 -6.54
CA ALA A 287 4.38 -7.52 -6.15
C ALA A 287 5.40 -8.24 -5.26
N LEU A 288 4.97 -9.06 -4.30
CA LEU A 288 5.85 -9.92 -3.52
C LEU A 288 6.63 -10.90 -4.42
N SER A 289 5.94 -11.60 -5.32
CA SER A 289 6.54 -12.53 -6.28
C SER A 289 7.57 -11.85 -7.20
N GLU A 290 7.32 -10.59 -7.58
CA GLU A 290 8.25 -9.76 -8.34
C GLU A 290 9.51 -9.41 -7.54
N ILE A 291 9.40 -9.08 -6.25
CA ILE A 291 10.55 -8.85 -5.35
C ILE A 291 11.43 -10.10 -5.30
N ALA A 292 10.83 -11.28 -5.09
CA ALA A 292 11.57 -12.53 -5.08
C ALA A 292 12.21 -12.84 -6.44
N SER A 293 11.47 -12.69 -7.55
CA SER A 293 11.99 -12.86 -8.91
C SER A 293 13.18 -11.93 -9.20
N ARG A 294 13.09 -10.66 -8.76
CA ARG A 294 14.17 -9.67 -8.88
C ARG A 294 15.41 -10.10 -8.09
N ALA A 295 15.22 -10.55 -6.85
CA ALA A 295 16.31 -11.05 -6.02
C ALA A 295 17.01 -12.26 -6.64
N LEU A 296 16.27 -13.15 -7.30
CA LEU A 296 16.80 -14.33 -8.00
C LEU A 296 17.44 -14.02 -9.35
N SER A 297 17.33 -12.80 -9.86
CA SER A 297 17.91 -12.43 -11.14
C SER A 297 19.44 -12.52 -11.12
N PRO A 298 20.11 -12.81 -12.26
CA PRO A 298 21.57 -12.93 -12.30
C PRO A 298 22.35 -11.70 -11.83
N GLY A 299 21.73 -10.51 -11.89
CA GLY A 299 22.36 -9.26 -11.45
C GLY A 299 22.30 -9.01 -9.95
N VAL A 300 21.39 -9.68 -9.21
CA VAL A 300 21.26 -9.53 -7.75
C VAL A 300 21.73 -10.81 -7.05
N ASN A 301 21.23 -11.97 -7.49
CA ASN A 301 21.59 -13.29 -6.99
C ASN A 301 21.50 -13.43 -5.46
N ASP A 302 20.38 -12.99 -4.89
CA ASP A 302 20.06 -13.07 -3.47
C ASP A 302 18.89 -14.05 -3.21
N PRO A 303 19.18 -15.36 -3.06
CA PRO A 303 18.17 -16.35 -2.70
C PRO A 303 17.56 -16.13 -1.31
N GLY A 304 18.25 -15.43 -0.39
CA GLY A 304 17.79 -15.18 0.97
C GLY A 304 16.53 -14.34 0.99
N THR A 305 16.51 -13.25 0.21
CA THR A 305 15.32 -12.40 0.04
C THR A 305 14.16 -13.19 -0.55
N ALA A 306 14.39 -14.01 -1.58
CA ALA A 306 13.32 -14.82 -2.18
C ALA A 306 12.73 -15.85 -1.19
N ILE A 307 13.57 -16.49 -0.38
CA ILE A 307 13.15 -17.40 0.70
C ILE A 307 12.31 -16.65 1.75
N GLY A 308 12.70 -15.42 2.10
CA GLY A 308 11.95 -14.53 2.99
C GLY A 308 10.55 -14.23 2.45
N VAL A 309 10.46 -13.81 1.18
CA VAL A 309 9.20 -13.53 0.48
C VAL A 309 8.30 -14.77 0.41
N ILE A 310 8.84 -15.97 0.12
CA ILE A 310 8.06 -17.21 0.18
C ILE A 310 7.43 -17.38 1.57
N GLY A 311 8.20 -17.11 2.63
CA GLY A 311 7.70 -17.14 4.00
C GLY A 311 6.57 -16.14 4.24
N THR A 312 6.71 -14.91 3.73
CA THR A 312 5.68 -13.87 3.78
C THR A 312 4.40 -14.31 3.06
N ALA A 313 4.51 -14.83 1.85
CA ALA A 313 3.35 -15.34 1.10
C ALA A 313 2.62 -16.45 1.85
N VAL A 314 3.34 -17.38 2.51
CA VAL A 314 2.72 -18.41 3.35
C VAL A 314 1.92 -17.80 4.51
N ARG A 315 2.50 -16.82 5.24
CA ARG A 315 1.80 -16.16 6.36
C ARG A 315 0.53 -15.45 5.90
N VAL A 316 0.61 -14.74 4.78
CA VAL A 316 -0.52 -14.01 4.19
C VAL A 316 -1.65 -14.97 3.77
N LEU A 317 -1.31 -16.09 3.12
CA LEU A 317 -2.30 -17.06 2.65
C LEU A 317 -2.89 -17.89 3.79
N ALA A 318 -2.09 -18.28 4.79
CA ALA A 318 -2.61 -18.94 5.99
C ALA A 318 -3.59 -18.01 6.74
N TYR A 319 -3.22 -16.73 6.90
CA TYR A 319 -4.10 -15.73 7.50
C TYR A 319 -5.42 -15.56 6.72
N TRP A 320 -5.38 -15.63 5.39
CA TRP A 320 -6.61 -15.60 4.59
C TRP A 320 -7.53 -16.78 4.89
N SER A 321 -6.99 -18.01 4.92
CA SER A 321 -7.76 -19.20 5.29
C SER A 321 -8.37 -19.06 6.69
N ASP A 322 -7.60 -18.59 7.68
CA ASP A 322 -8.08 -18.40 9.06
C ASP A 322 -9.23 -17.37 9.17
N LYS A 323 -9.30 -16.41 8.25
CA LYS A 323 -10.35 -15.37 8.23
C LYS A 323 -11.56 -15.77 7.40
N LEU A 324 -11.47 -16.78 6.54
CA LEU A 324 -12.60 -17.22 5.74
C LEU A 324 -13.68 -17.83 6.63
N GLN A 325 -14.91 -17.37 6.44
CA GLN A 325 -16.07 -17.98 7.09
C GLN A 325 -16.43 -19.29 6.38
N ALA A 326 -16.69 -20.35 7.15
CA ALA A 326 -17.11 -21.64 6.60
C ALA A 326 -18.44 -21.55 5.83
N THR A 327 -19.33 -20.63 6.23
CA THR A 327 -20.62 -20.39 5.57
C THR A 327 -20.92 -18.89 5.59
N PRO A 328 -20.62 -18.17 4.52
CA PRO A 328 -20.91 -16.73 4.43
C PRO A 328 -22.42 -16.46 4.50
N GLU A 329 -22.80 -15.39 5.20
CA GLU A 329 -24.19 -14.93 5.25
C GLU A 329 -24.66 -14.42 3.88
N VAL A 330 -25.81 -14.92 3.42
CA VAL A 330 -26.45 -14.48 2.18
C VAL A 330 -27.53 -13.45 2.50
N ARG A 331 -27.26 -12.19 2.19
CA ARG A 331 -28.19 -11.04 2.34
C ARG A 331 -28.95 -10.75 1.03
N HIS A 332 -28.35 -11.06 -0.11
CA HIS A 332 -28.82 -10.68 -1.45
C HIS A 332 -28.86 -11.91 -2.37
N PRO A 333 -29.92 -12.73 -2.29
CA PRO A 333 -29.97 -14.03 -2.99
C PRO A 333 -29.98 -13.90 -4.52
N ARG A 334 -30.32 -12.73 -5.06
CA ARG A 334 -30.33 -12.44 -6.51
C ARG A 334 -28.99 -11.93 -7.05
N LEU A 335 -28.01 -11.67 -6.17
CA LEU A 335 -26.67 -11.25 -6.56
C LEU A 335 -25.76 -12.49 -6.54
N HIS A 336 -25.31 -12.92 -7.71
CA HIS A 336 -24.35 -14.01 -7.88
C HIS A 336 -22.96 -13.42 -8.12
N VAL A 337 -21.93 -13.98 -7.49
CA VAL A 337 -20.57 -13.45 -7.55
C VAL A 337 -19.56 -14.57 -7.78
N VAL A 338 -18.65 -14.36 -8.73
CA VAL A 338 -17.51 -15.25 -8.96
C VAL A 338 -16.55 -15.25 -7.75
N PRO A 339 -16.05 -16.41 -7.31
CA PRO A 339 -15.15 -16.47 -6.17
C PRO A 339 -13.76 -15.93 -6.50
N LEU A 340 -13.01 -15.53 -5.47
CA LEU A 340 -11.56 -15.39 -5.57
C LEU A 340 -10.95 -16.80 -5.56
N ALA A 341 -10.54 -17.29 -6.74
CA ALA A 341 -10.01 -18.64 -6.87
C ALA A 341 -8.65 -18.78 -6.15
N ALA A 342 -8.55 -19.72 -5.20
CA ALA A 342 -7.30 -19.98 -4.49
C ALA A 342 -6.16 -20.41 -5.43
N ALA A 343 -6.48 -21.11 -6.52
CA ALA A 343 -5.51 -21.49 -7.55
C ALA A 343 -4.82 -20.26 -8.17
N ASP A 344 -5.60 -19.27 -8.59
CA ASP A 344 -5.10 -18.01 -9.14
C ASP A 344 -4.23 -17.25 -8.13
N VAL A 345 -4.69 -17.19 -6.87
CA VAL A 345 -3.97 -16.50 -5.77
C VAL A 345 -2.63 -17.17 -5.49
N MET A 346 -2.58 -18.51 -5.43
CA MET A 346 -1.34 -19.26 -5.23
C MET A 346 -0.41 -19.17 -6.45
N GLU A 347 -0.98 -19.16 -7.66
CA GLU A 347 -0.19 -18.99 -8.88
C GLU A 347 0.53 -17.65 -8.89
N ASP A 348 -0.20 -16.57 -8.61
CA ASP A 348 0.34 -15.20 -8.51
C ASP A 348 1.45 -15.11 -7.45
N ALA A 349 1.29 -15.80 -6.31
CA ALA A 349 2.25 -15.78 -5.21
C ALA A 349 3.55 -16.54 -5.51
N PHE A 350 3.50 -17.66 -6.25
CA PHE A 350 4.63 -18.61 -6.29
C PHE A 350 5.18 -18.89 -7.69
N ARG A 351 4.42 -18.69 -8.77
CA ARG A 351 4.82 -19.17 -10.11
C ARG A 351 6.08 -18.49 -10.64
N TRP A 352 6.24 -17.19 -10.41
CA TRP A 352 7.44 -16.47 -10.87
C TRP A 352 8.68 -16.92 -10.10
N ILE A 353 8.55 -17.08 -8.78
CA ILE A 353 9.61 -17.61 -7.92
C ILE A 353 10.02 -19.02 -8.36
N ALA A 354 9.04 -19.88 -8.67
CA ALA A 354 9.26 -21.23 -9.15
C ALA A 354 10.04 -21.26 -10.48
N ARG A 355 9.77 -20.31 -11.38
CA ARG A 355 10.44 -20.15 -12.68
C ARG A 355 11.87 -19.65 -12.50
N ASP A 356 12.05 -18.54 -11.80
CA ASP A 356 13.34 -17.85 -11.74
C ASP A 356 14.30 -18.52 -10.75
N GLY A 357 13.77 -19.17 -9.71
CA GLY A 357 14.54 -19.98 -8.77
C GLY A 357 14.70 -21.44 -9.20
N ALA A 358 14.37 -21.81 -10.44
CA ALA A 358 14.37 -23.22 -10.88
C ALA A 358 15.71 -23.93 -10.67
N GLY A 359 16.83 -23.23 -10.90
CA GLY A 359 18.17 -23.79 -10.73
C GLY A 359 18.76 -23.70 -9.32
N GLN A 360 18.02 -23.16 -8.35
CA GLN A 360 18.53 -22.88 -7.00
C GLN A 360 17.85 -23.81 -5.98
N LEU A 361 18.60 -24.76 -5.43
CA LEU A 361 18.05 -25.84 -4.61
C LEU A 361 17.37 -25.32 -3.34
N GLU A 362 17.99 -24.37 -2.64
CA GLU A 362 17.50 -23.81 -1.38
C GLU A 362 16.14 -23.14 -1.56
N VAL A 363 15.96 -22.41 -2.67
CA VAL A 363 14.71 -21.74 -3.05
C VAL A 363 13.64 -22.78 -3.38
N GLN A 364 13.98 -23.81 -4.16
CA GLN A 364 13.03 -24.87 -4.51
C GLN A 364 12.59 -25.68 -3.29
N ILE A 365 13.51 -26.05 -2.39
CA ILE A 365 13.16 -26.72 -1.13
C ILE A 365 12.22 -25.84 -0.31
N ARG A 366 12.51 -24.53 -0.18
CA ARG A 366 11.64 -23.62 0.56
C ARG A 366 10.26 -23.53 -0.07
N LEU A 367 10.17 -23.47 -1.40
CA LEU A 367 8.93 -23.45 -2.15
C LEU A 367 8.11 -24.72 -1.92
N GLN A 368 8.71 -25.91 -2.01
CA GLN A 368 7.99 -27.17 -1.75
C GLN A 368 7.44 -27.22 -0.32
N LYS A 369 8.25 -26.81 0.66
CA LYS A 369 7.81 -26.73 2.06
C LYS A 369 6.68 -25.73 2.25
N ALA A 370 6.73 -24.58 1.59
CA ALA A 370 5.67 -23.58 1.64
C ALA A 370 4.34 -24.11 1.07
N LEU A 371 4.39 -24.77 -0.08
CA LEU A 371 3.23 -25.42 -0.70
C LEU A 371 2.69 -26.55 0.20
N ALA A 372 3.56 -27.33 0.83
CA ALA A 372 3.17 -28.37 1.79
C ALA A 372 2.51 -27.80 3.05
N THR A 373 3.07 -26.71 3.62
CA THR A 373 2.48 -26.01 4.75
C THR A 373 1.08 -25.52 4.43
N LEU A 374 0.88 -24.85 3.28
CA LEU A 374 -0.46 -24.37 2.90
C LEU A 374 -1.44 -25.51 2.63
N ALA A 375 -1.00 -26.56 1.95
CA ALA A 375 -1.84 -27.74 1.70
C ALA A 375 -2.26 -28.45 2.98
N ALA A 376 -1.40 -28.48 4.01
CA ALA A 376 -1.72 -29.04 5.32
C ALA A 376 -2.61 -28.11 6.16
N HIS A 377 -2.40 -26.79 6.06
CA HIS A 377 -3.16 -25.77 6.79
C HIS A 377 -4.64 -25.78 6.40
N ASP A 378 -4.92 -25.79 5.09
CA ASP A 378 -6.28 -25.90 4.56
C ASP A 378 -6.30 -26.78 3.31
N PRO A 379 -6.51 -28.10 3.48
CA PRO A 379 -6.51 -29.05 2.37
C PRO A 379 -7.58 -28.77 1.32
N ARG A 380 -8.71 -28.17 1.73
CA ARG A 380 -9.85 -27.88 0.85
C ARG A 380 -9.57 -26.65 -0.02
N LEU A 381 -9.00 -25.60 0.57
CA LEU A 381 -8.70 -24.36 -0.13
C LEU A 381 -7.43 -24.45 -0.98
N PHE A 382 -6.34 -24.96 -0.41
CA PHE A 382 -5.01 -24.90 -1.03
C PHE A 382 -4.54 -26.23 -1.63
N GLY A 383 -5.04 -27.37 -1.17
CA GLY A 383 -4.45 -28.68 -1.46
C GLY A 383 -4.27 -28.99 -2.95
N ALA A 384 -5.31 -28.77 -3.77
CA ALA A 384 -5.25 -29.04 -5.21
C ALA A 384 -4.27 -28.12 -5.94
N ALA A 385 -4.33 -26.81 -5.66
CA ALA A 385 -3.46 -25.81 -6.26
C ALA A 385 -1.99 -26.00 -5.84
N ALA A 386 -1.73 -26.30 -4.56
CA ALA A 386 -0.41 -26.57 -4.02
C ALA A 386 0.26 -27.76 -4.73
N ARG A 387 -0.47 -28.87 -4.93
CA ARG A 387 0.04 -30.05 -5.65
C ARG A 387 0.35 -29.75 -7.11
N LEU A 388 -0.50 -28.97 -7.78
CA LEU A 388 -0.26 -28.57 -9.17
C LEU A 388 1.02 -27.74 -9.29
N LEU A 389 1.16 -26.70 -8.47
CA LEU A 389 2.35 -25.84 -8.45
C LEU A 389 3.62 -26.58 -8.03
N SER A 390 3.51 -27.55 -7.12
CA SER A 390 4.62 -28.41 -6.72
C SER A 390 5.16 -29.25 -7.88
N ARG A 391 4.26 -29.85 -8.68
CA ARG A 391 4.64 -30.61 -9.87
C ARG A 391 5.23 -29.71 -10.95
N GLU A 392 4.62 -28.54 -11.20
CA GLU A 392 5.12 -27.58 -12.20
C GLU A 392 6.51 -27.04 -11.81
N SER A 393 6.74 -26.74 -10.52
CA SER A 393 8.05 -26.29 -10.01
C SER A 393 9.11 -27.38 -10.08
N LEU A 394 8.80 -28.63 -9.74
CA LEU A 394 9.72 -29.76 -9.94
C LEU A 394 10.10 -29.93 -11.41
N ALA A 395 9.12 -29.83 -12.32
CA ALA A 395 9.37 -29.95 -13.76
C ALA A 395 10.31 -28.84 -14.28
N ARG A 396 10.17 -27.61 -13.78
CA ARG A 396 11.10 -26.50 -14.06
C ARG A 396 12.49 -26.77 -13.47
N ALA A 397 12.56 -27.20 -12.23
CA ALA A 397 13.83 -27.50 -11.55
C ALA A 397 14.60 -28.62 -12.25
N ALA A 398 13.92 -29.66 -12.72
CA ALA A 398 14.52 -30.75 -13.49
C ALA A 398 15.15 -30.29 -14.81
N GLN A 399 14.67 -29.20 -15.40
CA GLN A 399 15.26 -28.60 -16.61
C GLN A 399 16.46 -27.69 -16.30
N ALA A 400 16.49 -27.09 -15.11
CA ALA A 400 17.48 -26.06 -14.75
C ALA A 400 18.65 -26.58 -13.90
N MET A 401 18.40 -27.55 -13.00
CA MET A 401 19.42 -28.13 -12.12
C MET A 401 20.31 -29.10 -12.88
N LYS A 402 21.63 -28.93 -12.77
CA LYS A 402 22.62 -29.79 -13.44
C LYS A 402 23.03 -30.99 -12.59
N MET A 403 22.97 -30.86 -11.26
CA MET A 403 23.41 -31.90 -10.34
C MET A 403 22.24 -32.81 -9.98
N HIS A 404 22.39 -34.12 -10.25
CA HIS A 404 21.33 -35.10 -10.02
C HIS A 404 20.98 -35.24 -8.53
N GLN A 405 21.95 -35.10 -7.64
CA GLN A 405 21.75 -35.19 -6.18
C GLN A 405 20.82 -34.09 -5.65
N ASP A 406 20.92 -32.87 -6.21
CA ASP A 406 20.03 -31.76 -5.84
C ASP A 406 18.59 -32.05 -6.27
N LEU A 407 18.42 -32.58 -7.47
CA LEU A 407 17.11 -32.96 -7.99
C LEU A 407 16.50 -34.13 -7.18
N ASP A 408 17.31 -35.11 -6.78
CA ASP A 408 16.88 -36.20 -5.91
C ASP A 408 16.46 -35.69 -4.54
N ARG A 409 17.20 -34.75 -3.97
CA ARG A 409 16.81 -34.08 -2.73
C ARG A 409 15.49 -33.35 -2.87
N LEU A 410 15.28 -32.64 -3.99
CA LEU A 410 14.03 -31.93 -4.25
C LEU A 410 12.84 -32.89 -4.43
N ARG A 411 13.03 -34.03 -5.11
CA ARG A 411 12.01 -35.07 -5.27
C ARG A 411 11.48 -35.60 -3.93
N LEU A 412 12.34 -35.71 -2.92
CA LEU A 412 11.93 -36.11 -1.57
C LEU A 412 10.95 -35.11 -0.94
N GLU A 413 11.20 -33.80 -1.09
CA GLU A 413 10.30 -32.77 -0.57
C GLU A 413 8.95 -32.76 -1.31
N VAL A 414 8.95 -33.01 -2.62
CA VAL A 414 7.72 -33.13 -3.43
C VAL A 414 6.91 -34.37 -3.01
N ALA A 415 7.58 -35.49 -2.74
CA ALA A 415 6.93 -36.72 -2.30
C ALA A 415 6.20 -36.53 -0.95
N GLN A 416 6.77 -35.73 -0.03
CA GLN A 416 6.11 -35.42 1.24
C GLN A 416 4.78 -34.68 1.04
N LEU A 417 4.74 -33.70 0.13
CA LEU A 417 3.50 -33.00 -0.20
C LEU A 417 2.48 -33.92 -0.88
N ALA A 418 2.93 -34.84 -1.72
CA ALA A 418 2.04 -35.83 -2.34
C ALA A 418 1.36 -36.72 -1.27
N ALA A 419 2.13 -37.17 -0.28
CA ALA A 419 1.64 -38.01 0.82
C ALA A 419 0.55 -37.33 1.68
N LEU A 420 0.60 -36.00 1.84
CA LEU A 420 -0.44 -35.24 2.56
C LEU A 420 -1.83 -35.34 1.90
N GLY A 421 -1.90 -35.65 0.60
CA GLY A 421 -3.17 -35.81 -0.11
C GLY A 421 -3.84 -37.17 0.05
N GLU A 422 -3.12 -38.19 0.52
CA GLU A 422 -3.61 -39.58 0.64
C GLU A 422 -4.29 -39.86 1.99
N HIS A 423 -4.24 -38.90 2.93
CA HIS A 423 -4.93 -38.97 4.22
C HIS A 423 -5.93 -37.82 4.40
N PRO A 424 -7.06 -37.82 3.66
CA PRO A 424 -8.03 -36.73 3.73
C PRO A 424 -8.85 -36.66 5.03
N GLU A 425 -8.77 -37.66 5.92
CA GLU A 425 -9.52 -37.68 7.18
C GLU A 425 -8.72 -38.30 8.35
N ARG A 426 -8.28 -37.45 9.27
CA ARG A 426 -8.27 -37.71 10.71
C ARG A 426 -8.65 -36.45 11.46
#